data_AF-Q2B9S3-F1
#
_entry.id   AF-Q2B9S3-F1
#
_cell.length_a   1.000
_cell.length_b   1.000
_cell.length_c   1.000
_cell.angle_alpha   90.00
_cell.angle_beta   90.00
_cell.angle_gamma   90.00
#
_symmetry.space_group_name_H-M   'P 1'
#
loop_
_entity.id
_entity.type
_entity.pdbx_description
1 polymer ?
#
loop_
_entity_poly.entity_id
_entity_poly.type
_entity_poly.pdbx_seq_one_letter_code
_entity_poly.pdbx_strand_id
1 'polypeptide(L)'
;MLKLRAAVQPALIIPEKKGSTMSKSFYHFLMKYRHPEPKDSISSFANSAFEDHSFPKTSFDYDELSSYLEMNGHYLDSMAIFDEAWELYLVSETKR
;
A
#
# COMPACT_ATOMS: atom_id res chain seq x y z
N MET A 1 -12.53 -32.54 17.79
CA MET A 1 -12.40 -33.26 16.50
C MET A 1 -12.39 -32.25 15.38
N LEU A 2 -11.30 -32.28 14.61
CA LEU A 2 -11.00 -31.45 13.46
C LEU A 2 -11.91 -31.80 12.26
N LYS A 3 -12.31 -30.80 11.47
CA LYS A 3 -12.19 -30.72 10.00
C LYS A 3 -12.81 -29.40 9.49
N LEU A 4 -12.03 -28.41 9.06
CA LEU A 4 -11.35 -28.27 7.75
C LEU A 4 -12.25 -27.58 6.71
N ARG A 5 -11.87 -26.37 6.30
CA ARG A 5 -12.08 -25.70 4.99
C ARG A 5 -11.41 -24.33 5.08
N ALA A 6 -10.65 -23.81 4.13
CA ALA A 6 -9.87 -24.34 3.02
C ALA A 6 -8.88 -23.20 2.72
N ALA A 7 -7.60 -23.51 2.60
CA ALA A 7 -6.58 -22.54 2.25
C ALA A 7 -6.69 -22.19 0.75
N VAL A 8 -6.86 -20.91 0.42
CA VAL A 8 -6.29 -20.27 -0.76
C VAL A 8 -5.90 -18.85 -0.37
N GLN A 9 -4.76 -18.73 0.31
CA GLN A 9 -3.93 -17.54 0.19
C GLN A 9 -2.65 -18.07 -0.45
N PRO A 10 -2.42 -17.87 -1.76
CA PRO A 10 -1.10 -18.15 -2.32
C PRO A 10 -0.13 -17.28 -1.55
N ALA A 11 0.87 -17.93 -0.95
CA ALA A 11 1.86 -17.31 -0.09
C ALA A 11 2.59 -16.19 -0.85
N LEU A 12 2.09 -14.96 -0.73
CA LEU A 12 2.94 -13.80 -0.82
C LEU A 12 3.82 -13.89 0.42
N ILE A 13 5.10 -14.14 0.20
CA ILE A 13 6.10 -14.13 1.24
C ILE A 13 6.12 -12.71 1.78
N ILE A 14 5.31 -12.43 2.81
CA ILE A 14 5.54 -11.30 3.70
C ILE A 14 6.73 -11.78 4.53
N PRO A 15 7.95 -11.25 4.35
CA PRO A 15 9.08 -11.69 5.13
C PRO A 15 8.77 -11.37 6.60
N GLU A 16 8.53 -12.42 7.39
CA GLU A 16 8.61 -12.39 8.85
C GLU A 16 9.84 -11.57 9.24
N LYS A 17 9.62 -10.53 10.05
CA LYS A 17 10.59 -9.51 10.42
C LYS A 17 11.95 -10.11 10.78
N LYS A 18 12.90 -10.05 9.85
CA LYS A 18 14.33 -10.05 10.17
C LYS A 18 15.15 -9.35 9.08
N GLY A 19 15.17 -8.01 9.13
CA GLY A 19 16.30 -7.25 8.59
C GLY A 19 16.21 -6.67 7.17
N SER A 20 15.07 -6.75 6.47
CA SER A 20 14.85 -5.92 5.27
C SER A 20 14.19 -4.61 5.69
N THR A 21 14.99 -3.63 6.13
CA THR A 21 14.46 -2.29 6.42
C THR A 21 14.06 -1.64 5.11
N MET A 22 12.75 -1.54 4.86
CA MET A 22 12.22 -0.66 3.82
C MET A 22 12.88 0.71 3.97
N SER A 23 13.48 1.19 2.90
CA SER A 23 14.31 2.40 2.90
C SER A 23 13.49 3.69 2.74
N LYS A 24 12.29 3.58 2.18
CA LYS A 24 11.35 4.68 1.95
C LYS A 24 9.98 4.27 2.48
N SER A 25 9.27 5.17 3.14
CA SER A 25 7.88 4.92 3.53
C SER A 25 7.01 4.71 2.30
N PHE A 26 5.85 4.09 2.48
CA PHE A 26 4.89 3.89 1.39
C PHE A 26 4.53 5.23 0.72
N TYR A 27 4.30 6.28 1.52
CA TYR A 27 4.04 7.62 1.01
C TYR A 27 5.15 8.12 0.07
N HIS A 28 6.42 8.02 0.48
CA HIS A 28 7.55 8.46 -0.36
C HIS A 28 7.66 7.65 -1.66
N PHE A 29 7.31 6.37 -1.63
CA PHE A 29 7.18 5.56 -2.84
C PHE A 29 6.05 6.08 -3.73
N LEU A 30 4.86 6.31 -3.15
CA LEU A 30 3.65 6.70 -3.86
C LEU A 30 3.81 8.06 -4.57
N MET A 31 4.60 8.98 -4.02
CA MET A 31 4.90 10.28 -4.63
C MET A 31 5.52 10.20 -6.03
N LYS A 32 6.10 9.06 -6.42
CA LYS A 32 6.61 8.84 -7.79
C LYS A 32 5.48 8.82 -8.84
N TYR A 33 4.26 8.51 -8.42
CA TYR A 33 3.10 8.33 -9.30
C TYR A 33 2.24 9.59 -9.40
N ARG A 34 2.57 10.66 -8.67
CA ARG A 34 1.88 11.95 -8.80
C ARG A 34 2.00 12.46 -10.23
N HIS A 35 0.89 12.92 -10.78
CA HIS A 35 0.84 13.42 -12.15
C HIS A 35 -0.20 14.55 -12.27
N PRO A 36 0.11 15.68 -12.95
CA PRO A 36 -0.85 16.79 -13.10
C PRO A 36 -2.13 16.41 -13.86
N GLU A 37 -2.03 15.40 -14.72
CA GLU A 37 -3.15 14.79 -15.45
C GLU A 37 -3.17 13.28 -15.19
N PRO A 38 -3.72 12.80 -14.05
CA PRO A 38 -3.67 11.39 -13.70
C PRO A 38 -4.41 10.54 -14.74
N LYS A 39 -3.77 9.50 -15.24
CA LYS A 39 -4.32 8.61 -16.30
C LYS A 39 -4.70 7.23 -15.80
N ASP A 40 -4.26 6.88 -14.60
CA ASP A 40 -4.57 5.62 -13.93
C ASP A 40 -4.96 5.87 -12.47
N SER A 41 -5.53 4.84 -11.84
CA SER A 41 -6.03 4.85 -10.47
C SER A 41 -4.93 5.15 -9.44
N ILE A 42 -3.70 4.67 -9.67
CA ILE A 42 -2.58 4.88 -8.76
C ILE A 42 -2.11 6.33 -8.80
N SER A 43 -2.07 6.96 -9.98
CA SER A 43 -1.78 8.39 -10.10
C SER A 43 -2.85 9.25 -9.42
N SER A 44 -4.13 8.91 -9.56
CA SER A 44 -5.21 9.58 -8.84
C SER A 44 -5.04 9.43 -7.33
N PHE A 45 -4.80 8.21 -6.85
CA PHE A 45 -4.51 7.94 -5.44
C PHE A 45 -3.31 8.74 -4.93
N ALA A 46 -2.20 8.78 -5.67
CA ALA A 46 -1.00 9.50 -5.29
C ALA A 46 -1.24 11.02 -5.14
N ASN A 47 -2.09 11.59 -5.99
CA ASN A 47 -2.49 12.99 -5.88
C ASN A 47 -3.38 13.22 -4.65
N SER A 48 -4.38 12.38 -4.42
CA SER A 48 -5.27 12.51 -3.26
C SER A 48 -4.52 12.33 -1.93
N ALA A 49 -3.62 11.34 -1.84
CA ALA A 49 -2.78 11.14 -0.67
C ALA A 49 -1.79 12.30 -0.43
N PHE A 50 -1.38 13.01 -1.49
CA PHE A 50 -0.56 14.22 -1.36
C PHE A 50 -1.33 15.40 -0.78
N GLU A 51 -2.59 15.57 -1.20
CA GLU A 51 -3.51 16.60 -0.70
C GLU A 51 -4.02 16.29 0.72
N ASP A 52 -4.02 15.02 1.11
CA ASP A 52 -4.33 14.56 2.46
C ASP A 52 -3.17 14.87 3.43
N HIS A 53 -3.36 15.92 4.22
CA HIS A 53 -2.38 16.36 5.21
C HIS A 53 -2.27 15.39 6.41
N SER A 54 -3.32 14.60 6.65
CA SER A 54 -3.41 13.66 7.76
C SER A 54 -2.89 12.27 7.39
N PHE A 55 -2.54 12.04 6.12
CA PHE A 55 -2.03 10.77 5.64
C PHE A 55 -0.78 10.32 6.46
N PRO A 56 -0.64 9.04 6.85
CA PRO A 56 0.52 8.53 7.58
C PRO A 56 1.82 8.52 6.76
N LYS A 57 2.45 9.70 6.55
CA LYS A 57 3.59 9.87 5.61
C LYS A 57 4.85 9.09 5.99
N THR A 58 4.99 8.69 7.24
CA THR A 58 6.15 7.96 7.76
C THR A 58 5.87 6.47 7.96
N SER A 59 4.66 5.98 7.64
CA SER A 59 4.32 4.57 7.85
C SER A 59 4.96 3.66 6.79
N PHE A 60 5.38 2.49 7.26
CA PHE A 60 5.90 1.38 6.47
C PHE A 60 5.04 0.12 6.66
N ASP A 61 3.93 0.25 7.40
CA ASP A 61 3.12 -0.86 7.88
C ASP A 61 1.81 -0.94 7.10
N TYR A 62 1.52 -2.12 6.57
CA TYR A 62 0.34 -2.34 5.74
C TYR A 62 -0.95 -2.14 6.54
N ASP A 63 -1.01 -2.71 7.75
CA ASP A 63 -2.23 -2.73 8.57
C ASP A 63 -2.58 -1.32 9.06
N GLU A 64 -1.57 -0.52 9.43
CA GLU A 64 -1.74 0.90 9.78
C GLU A 64 -2.33 1.70 8.61
N LEU A 65 -1.78 1.55 7.41
CA LEU A 65 -2.21 2.28 6.21
C LEU A 65 -3.58 1.80 5.72
N SER A 66 -3.83 0.49 5.72
CA SER A 66 -5.13 -0.10 5.37
C SER A 66 -6.22 0.42 6.29
N SER A 67 -6.00 0.37 7.61
CA SER A 67 -6.95 0.88 8.61
C SER A 67 -7.22 2.37 8.42
N TYR A 68 -6.18 3.15 8.14
CA TYR A 68 -6.32 4.58 7.86
C TYR A 68 -7.20 4.84 6.63
N LEU A 69 -6.97 4.12 5.54
CA LEU A 69 -7.67 4.27 4.27
C LEU A 69 -9.13 3.79 4.34
N GLU A 70 -9.42 2.72 5.07
CA GLU A 70 -10.81 2.30 5.31
C GLU A 70 -11.62 3.35 6.08
N MET A 71 -10.97 4.07 7.00
CA MET A 71 -11.63 5.08 7.82
C MET A 71 -11.68 6.47 7.18
N ASN A 72 -10.64 6.88 6.44
CA ASN A 72 -10.44 8.25 5.96
C ASN A 72 -10.22 8.36 4.44
N GLY A 73 -9.95 7.23 3.77
CA GLY A 73 -9.58 7.16 2.34
C GLY A 73 -10.76 7.27 1.39
N HIS A 74 -11.69 8.19 1.64
CA HIS A 74 -12.90 8.38 0.81
C HIS A 74 -12.60 8.80 -0.64
N TYR A 75 -11.35 9.15 -0.94
CA TYR A 75 -10.85 9.47 -2.27
C TYR A 75 -10.41 8.24 -3.09
N LEU A 76 -10.37 7.05 -2.48
CA LEU A 76 -10.13 5.81 -3.20
C LEU A 76 -11.46 5.25 -3.71
N ASP A 77 -11.54 5.00 -5.01
CA ASP A 77 -12.69 4.30 -5.61
C ASP A 77 -12.81 2.84 -5.13
N SER A 78 -11.69 2.24 -4.74
CA SER A 78 -11.62 0.87 -4.22
C SER A 78 -10.32 0.64 -3.43
N MET A 79 -10.40 -0.13 -2.34
CA MET A 79 -9.23 -0.60 -1.60
C MET A 79 -8.27 -1.44 -2.47
N ALA A 80 -8.76 -2.05 -3.55
CA ALA A 80 -7.92 -2.78 -4.50
C ALA A 80 -6.82 -1.90 -5.14
N ILE A 81 -7.05 -0.58 -5.24
CA ILE A 81 -6.06 0.38 -5.75
C ILE A 81 -4.89 0.51 -4.76
N PHE A 82 -5.20 0.53 -3.46
CA PHE A 82 -4.17 0.53 -2.42
C PHE A 82 -3.39 -0.78 -2.43
N ASP A 83 -4.08 -1.93 -2.51
CA ASP A 83 -3.45 -3.25 -2.57
C ASP A 83 -2.48 -3.35 -3.76
N GLU A 84 -2.90 -2.86 -4.95
CA GLU A 84 -2.04 -2.81 -6.13
C GLU A 84 -0.81 -1.92 -5.93
N ALA A 85 -1.00 -0.71 -5.39
CA ALA A 85 0.10 0.20 -5.09
C ALA A 85 1.07 -0.39 -4.04
N TRP A 86 0.56 -1.15 -3.07
CA TRP A 86 1.36 -1.82 -2.05
C TRP A 86 2.26 -2.90 -2.64
N GLU A 87 1.74 -3.73 -3.54
CA GLU A 87 2.56 -4.75 -4.23
C GLU A 87 3.71 -4.10 -5.03
N LEU A 88 3.43 -3.00 -5.74
CA LEU A 88 4.46 -2.25 -6.45
C LEU A 88 5.52 -1.69 -5.48
N TYR A 89 5.10 -1.22 -4.31
CA TYR A 89 5.99 -0.75 -3.27
C TYR A 89 6.93 -1.87 -2.79
N LEU A 90 6.39 -3.05 -2.44
CA LEU A 90 7.17 -4.22 -2.01
C LEU A 90 8.19 -4.63 -3.07
N VAL A 91 7.77 -4.69 -4.34
CA VAL A 91 8.66 -4.99 -5.47
C VAL A 91 9.76 -3.95 -5.59
N SER A 92 9.43 -2.66 -5.43
CA SER A 92 10.40 -1.55 -5.56
C SER A 92 11.46 -1.55 -4.46
N GLU A 93 11.11 -2.00 -3.26
CA GLU A 93 12.04 -2.08 -2.13
C GLU A 93 12.83 -3.39 -2.12
N THR A 94 12.32 -4.45 -2.75
CA THR A 94 13.01 -5.74 -2.90
C THR A 94 14.01 -5.74 -4.06
N LYS A 95 13.76 -4.99 -5.15
CA LYS A 95 14.64 -4.92 -6.34
C LYS A 95 15.89 -4.04 -6.17
N ARG A 96 16.38 -3.84 -4.95
CA ARG A 96 17.59 -3.05 -4.70
C ARG A 96 18.84 -3.91 -4.62
#